data_AF-A0A914U254-F1
#
_entry.id   AF-A0A914U254-F1
#
_cell.length_a   1.000
_cell.length_b   1.000
_cell.length_c   1.000
_cell.angle_alpha   90.00
_cell.angle_beta   90.00
_cell.angle_gamma   90.00
#
_symmetry.space_group_name_H-M   'P 1'
#
loop_
_entity.id
_entity.type
_entity.pdbx_description
1 polymer ?
#
loop_
_entity_poly.entity_id
_entity_poly.type
_entity_poly.pdbx_seq_one_letter_code
_entity_poly.pdbx_strand_id
1 'polypeptide(L)'
;RVPNPQKPGDTPMRFLVRRLGHAYELYPLFILTGAWFVVFCYTVYYSFEKIEIWLDRSQEQAPWDWSRIRNNYWKKPTLLFDTEGVSHQRIPIMETLQDEMLEAAKKRGTR
;
A
#
# COMPACT_ATOMS: atom_id res chain seq x y z
N ARG A 1 4.71 -23.79 41.08
CA ARG A 1 5.39 -24.49 39.96
C ARG A 1 4.55 -24.25 38.71
N VAL A 2 5.14 -23.79 37.61
CA VAL A 2 4.42 -23.68 36.34
C VAL A 2 4.10 -25.11 35.87
N PRO A 3 2.83 -25.48 35.66
CA PRO A 3 2.50 -26.78 35.11
C PRO A 3 3.06 -26.84 33.68
N ASN A 4 3.96 -27.80 33.45
CA ASN A 4 4.59 -28.10 32.15
C ASN A 4 5.64 -27.06 31.67
N PRO A 5 6.85 -27.03 32.30
CA PRO A 5 7.94 -26.15 31.90
C PRO A 5 8.45 -26.48 30.48
N GLN A 6 8.88 -25.45 29.75
CA GLN A 6 9.46 -25.60 28.42
C GLN A 6 10.72 -26.47 28.49
N LYS A 7 10.76 -27.56 27.72
CA LYS A 7 11.87 -28.50 27.77
C LYS A 7 13.06 -27.94 27.00
N PRO A 8 14.31 -28.13 27.48
CA PRO A 8 15.49 -27.74 26.72
C PRO A 8 15.46 -28.46 25.34
N GLY A 9 15.48 -27.67 24.26
CA GLY A 9 15.35 -28.17 22.89
C GLY A 9 13.96 -28.00 22.24
N ASP A 10 12.98 -27.38 22.92
CA ASP A 10 11.74 -26.96 22.28
C ASP A 10 11.99 -25.74 21.38
N THR A 11 11.90 -25.95 20.06
CA THR A 11 11.93 -24.84 19.10
C THR A 11 10.62 -24.06 19.17
N PRO A 12 10.63 -22.73 18.88
CA PRO A 12 9.41 -21.92 18.87
C PRO A 12 8.29 -22.52 18.00
N MET A 13 8.68 -23.11 16.86
CA MET A 13 7.77 -23.80 15.95
C MET A 13 7.10 -25.03 16.60
N ARG A 14 7.87 -25.83 17.34
CA ARG A 14 7.34 -27.01 18.04
C ARG A 14 6.42 -26.61 19.19
N PHE A 15 6.68 -25.50 19.87
CA PHE A 15 5.78 -24.99 20.91
C PHE A 15 4.44 -24.52 20.31
N LEU A 16 4.48 -23.77 19.21
CA LEU A 16 3.29 -23.17 18.60
C LEU A 16 2.41 -24.19 17.86
N VAL A 17 2.99 -25.18 17.18
CA VAL A 17 2.26 -26.05 16.25
C VAL A 17 1.94 -27.44 16.81
N ARG A 18 2.58 -27.88 17.90
CA ARG A 18 2.46 -29.27 18.40
C ARG A 18 1.07 -29.67 18.90
N ARG A 19 0.21 -28.74 19.33
CA ARG A 19 -1.15 -29.03 19.82
C ARG A 19 -2.26 -28.61 18.87
N LEU A 20 -1.91 -28.06 17.70
CA LEU A 20 -2.87 -27.57 16.71
C LEU A 20 -3.82 -28.68 16.21
N GLY A 21 -3.33 -29.93 16.14
CA GLY A 21 -4.14 -31.09 15.73
C GLY A 21 -5.22 -31.56 16.71
N HIS A 22 -5.22 -31.10 17.97
CA HIS A 22 -6.19 -31.55 18.99
C HIS A 22 -7.16 -30.45 19.44
N ALA A 23 -6.85 -29.19 19.13
CA ALA A 23 -7.65 -28.03 19.50
C ALA A 23 -8.37 -27.48 18.27
N TYR A 24 -9.42 -28.20 17.82
CA TYR A 24 -10.19 -27.87 16.63
C TYR A 24 -10.86 -26.49 16.68
N GLU A 25 -11.15 -26.00 17.88
CA GLU A 25 -11.72 -24.68 18.15
C GLU A 25 -10.78 -23.53 17.72
N LEU A 26 -9.48 -23.80 17.56
CA LEU A 26 -8.50 -22.79 17.15
C LEU A 26 -8.42 -22.60 15.62
N TYR A 27 -8.86 -23.59 14.81
CA TYR A 27 -8.78 -23.47 13.35
C TYR A 27 -9.52 -22.26 12.78
N PRO A 28 -10.74 -21.91 13.24
CA PRO A 28 -11.40 -20.69 12.80
C PRO A 28 -10.59 -19.42 13.10
N LEU A 29 -9.91 -19.37 14.25
CA LEU A 29 -9.06 -18.23 14.61
C LEU A 29 -7.82 -18.16 13.69
N PHE A 30 -7.19 -19.29 13.39
CA PHE A 30 -6.07 -19.31 12.44
C PHE A 30 -6.50 -18.90 11.03
N ILE A 31 -7.64 -19.38 10.55
CA ILE A 31 -8.21 -18.97 9.26
C ILE A 31 -8.51 -17.47 9.26
N LEU A 32 -9.13 -16.94 10.33
CA LEU A 32 -9.44 -15.52 10.45
C LEU A 32 -8.17 -14.66 10.46
N THR A 33 -7.13 -15.06 11.20
CA THR A 33 -5.85 -14.34 11.21
C THR A 33 -5.13 -14.40 9.86
N GLY A 34 -5.18 -15.55 9.17
CA GLY A 34 -4.66 -15.68 7.81
C GLY A 34 -5.40 -14.80 6.82
N ALA A 35 -6.73 -14.79 6.87
CA ALA A 35 -7.56 -13.92 6.04
C ALA A 35 -7.26 -12.44 6.31
N TRP A 36 -7.12 -12.05 7.58
CA TRP A 36 -6.75 -10.69 7.95
C TRP A 36 -5.37 -10.31 7.43
N PHE A 37 -4.39 -11.21 7.51
CA PHE A 37 -3.05 -10.98 6.98
C PHE A 37 -3.05 -10.80 5.46
N VAL A 38 -3.86 -11.58 4.73
CA VAL A 38 -4.03 -11.41 3.27
C VAL A 38 -4.63 -10.04 2.94
N VAL A 39 -5.68 -9.63 3.65
CA VAL A 39 -6.28 -8.30 3.48
C VAL A 39 -5.26 -7.20 3.82
N PHE A 40 -4.48 -7.37 4.88
CA PHE A 40 -3.43 -6.44 5.25
C PHE A 40 -2.37 -6.30 4.13
N CYS A 41 -1.83 -7.41 3.62
CA CYS A 41 -0.88 -7.38 2.51
C CYS A 41 -1.47 -6.73 1.25
N TYR A 42 -2.73 -7.03 0.93
CA TYR A 42 -3.42 -6.42 -0.20
C TYR A 42 -3.59 -4.90 -0.02
N THR A 43 -4.03 -4.45 1.15
CA THR A 43 -4.19 -3.01 1.43
C THR A 43 -2.87 -2.26 1.40
N VAL A 44 -1.78 -2.86 1.90
CA VAL A 44 -0.42 -2.31 1.82
C VAL A 44 0.02 -2.19 0.35
N TYR A 45 -0.13 -3.26 -0.43
CA TYR A 45 0.19 -3.27 -1.86
C TYR A 45 -0.58 -2.17 -2.61
N TYR A 46 -1.90 -2.10 -2.44
CA TYR A 46 -2.76 -1.11 -3.09
C TYR A 46 -2.44 0.32 -2.64
N SER A 47 -2.07 0.51 -1.37
CA SER A 47 -1.67 1.82 -0.87
C SER A 47 -0.44 2.34 -1.60
N PHE A 48 0.57 1.50 -1.86
CA PHE A 48 1.78 1.90 -2.59
C PHE A 48 1.55 2.26 -4.06
N GLU A 49 0.43 1.88 -4.66
CA GLU A 49 0.10 2.30 -6.03
C GLU A 49 -0.33 3.78 -6.10
N LYS A 50 -0.75 4.37 -4.97
CA LYS A 50 -1.20 5.77 -4.90
C LYS A 50 -0.06 6.76 -5.14
N ILE A 51 -0.38 7.82 -5.87
CA ILE A 51 0.52 8.93 -6.22
C ILE A 51 1.14 9.64 -5.00
N GLU A 52 0.43 9.65 -3.88
CA GLU A 52 0.83 10.37 -2.66
C GLU A 52 2.01 9.71 -1.94
N ILE A 53 2.25 8.42 -2.16
CA ILE A 53 3.23 7.69 -1.36
C ILE A 53 4.63 7.93 -1.89
N TRP A 54 5.38 8.71 -1.11
CA TRP A 54 6.78 9.00 -1.38
C TRP A 54 7.70 7.93 -0.80
N LEU A 55 7.74 6.77 -1.46
CA LEU A 55 8.59 5.65 -1.05
C LEU A 55 10.07 5.87 -1.43
N ASP A 56 10.32 6.39 -2.63
CA ASP A 56 11.67 6.68 -3.11
C ASP A 56 11.99 8.17 -2.99
N ARG A 57 12.85 8.51 -2.02
CA ARG A 57 13.36 9.86 -1.77
C ARG A 57 14.72 10.14 -2.45
N SER A 58 15.17 9.28 -3.34
CA SER A 58 16.41 9.50 -4.11
C SER A 58 16.33 10.74 -5.02
N GLN A 59 15.13 11.24 -5.25
CA GLN A 59 14.83 12.31 -6.17
C GLN A 59 14.34 13.56 -5.41
N GLU A 60 14.84 14.74 -5.78
CA GLU A 60 14.51 16.00 -5.09
C GLU A 60 13.05 16.45 -5.28
N GLN A 61 12.44 16.11 -6.42
CA GLN A 61 11.05 16.50 -6.68
C GLN A 61 10.10 15.49 -6.05
N ALA A 62 9.03 16.01 -5.45
CA ALA A 62 7.98 15.20 -4.85
C ALA A 62 7.31 14.27 -5.88
N PRO A 63 6.77 13.11 -5.45
CA PRO A 63 6.13 12.17 -6.37
C PRO A 63 4.89 12.77 -7.04
N TRP A 64 4.18 13.69 -6.37
CA TRP A 64 3.04 14.43 -6.92
C TRP A 64 3.41 15.59 -7.86
N ASP A 65 4.70 15.80 -8.15
CA ASP A 65 5.13 16.85 -9.05
C ASP A 65 4.53 16.63 -10.45
N TRP A 66 3.89 17.67 -10.98
CA TRP A 66 3.29 17.67 -12.31
C TRP A 66 4.26 17.20 -13.40
N SER A 67 5.53 17.62 -13.32
CA SER A 67 6.56 17.21 -14.28
C SER A 67 6.76 15.69 -14.38
N ARG A 68 6.47 14.95 -13.31
CA ARG A 68 6.57 13.48 -13.25
C ARG A 68 5.26 12.79 -13.57
N ILE A 69 4.18 13.39 -13.10
CA ILE A 69 2.86 12.77 -13.08
C ILE A 69 2.06 13.01 -14.35
N ARG A 70 2.41 14.04 -15.13
CA ARG A 70 1.70 14.44 -16.36
C ARG A 70 1.31 13.27 -17.27
N ASN A 71 2.13 12.25 -17.41
CA ASN A 71 1.87 11.14 -18.33
C ASN A 71 1.13 9.94 -17.73
N ASN A 72 0.95 9.91 -16.40
CA ASN A 72 0.47 8.74 -15.67
C ASN A 72 -0.59 9.04 -14.61
N TYR A 73 -0.98 10.31 -14.40
CA TYR A 73 -1.89 10.70 -13.32
C TYR A 73 -3.26 10.00 -13.38
N TRP A 74 -3.83 9.89 -14.57
CA TRP A 74 -5.13 9.25 -14.79
C TRP A 74 -5.06 7.71 -14.71
N LYS A 75 -3.86 7.11 -14.73
CA LYS A 75 -3.68 5.66 -14.64
C LYS A 75 -3.56 5.17 -13.20
N LYS A 76 -3.41 6.10 -12.26
CA LYS A 76 -3.09 5.80 -10.86
C LYS A 76 -4.39 5.69 -10.05
N PRO A 77 -4.55 4.62 -9.24
CA PRO A 77 -5.78 4.40 -8.49
C PRO A 77 -6.03 5.52 -7.48
N THR A 78 -7.25 6.08 -7.50
CA THR A 78 -7.75 7.07 -6.54
C THR A 78 -8.71 6.42 -5.55
N LEU A 79 -9.66 5.61 -6.02
CA LEU A 79 -10.66 4.92 -5.22
C LEU A 79 -10.48 3.41 -5.28
N LEU A 80 -10.59 2.74 -4.12
CA LEU A 80 -10.54 1.28 -4.02
C LEU A 80 -11.69 0.61 -4.79
N PHE A 81 -12.85 1.25 -4.78
CA PHE A 81 -14.08 0.78 -5.41
C PHE A 81 -14.52 1.75 -6.51
N ASP A 82 -13.79 1.78 -7.62
CA ASP A 82 -14.24 2.44 -8.85
C ASP A 82 -14.52 1.38 -9.91
N THR A 83 -15.73 0.82 -9.88
CA THR A 83 -16.17 -0.19 -10.85
C THR A 83 -16.43 0.38 -12.23
N GLU A 84 -16.69 1.68 -12.32
CA GLU A 84 -17.10 2.38 -13.55
C GLU A 84 -15.94 3.17 -14.19
N GLY A 85 -14.81 3.32 -13.50
CA GLY A 85 -13.61 4.00 -14.00
C GLY A 85 -13.79 5.51 -14.14
N VAL A 86 -14.81 6.08 -13.52
CA VAL A 86 -15.19 7.50 -13.66
C VAL A 86 -14.12 8.42 -13.06
N SER A 87 -13.39 7.95 -12.05
CA SER A 87 -12.34 8.74 -11.39
C SER A 87 -11.02 8.83 -12.17
N HIS A 88 -10.89 8.05 -13.25
CA HIS A 88 -9.67 7.90 -14.06
C HIS A 88 -9.73 8.63 -15.40
N GLN A 89 -10.55 9.68 -15.50
CA GLN A 89 -10.69 10.41 -16.76
C GLN A 89 -9.53 11.40 -16.98
N ARG A 90 -8.97 11.36 -18.19
CA ARG A 90 -7.95 12.33 -18.62
C ARG A 90 -8.61 13.66 -18.94
N ILE A 91 -8.12 14.74 -18.35
CA ILE A 91 -8.65 16.10 -18.53
C ILE A 91 -7.60 16.96 -19.26
N PRO A 92 -7.69 17.10 -20.60
CA PRO A 92 -6.66 17.77 -21.39
C PRO A 92 -6.56 19.28 -21.07
N ILE A 93 -7.66 19.93 -20.68
CA ILE A 93 -7.68 21.36 -20.32
C ILE A 93 -6.89 21.60 -19.03
N MET A 94 -7.00 20.68 -18.07
CA MET A 94 -6.22 20.76 -16.84
C MET A 94 -4.73 20.58 -17.13
N GLU A 95 -4.39 19.70 -18.07
CA GLU A 95 -3.00 19.48 -18.48
C GLU A 95 -2.37 20.75 -19.05
N THR A 96 -3.05 21.43 -19.98
CA THR A 96 -2.54 22.67 -20.58
C THR A 96 -2.35 23.76 -19.53
N LEU A 97 -3.31 23.92 -18.60
CA LEU A 97 -3.20 24.90 -17.52
C LEU A 97 -2.03 24.62 -16.58
N GLN A 98 -1.81 23.36 -16.21
CA GLN A 98 -0.70 22.99 -15.32
C GLN A 98 0.66 23.12 -16.01
N ASP A 99 0.73 22.83 -17.31
CA ASP A 99 1.94 23.07 -18.12
C ASP A 99 2.28 24.58 -18.15
N GLU A 100 1.29 25.45 -18.41
CA GLU A 100 1.47 26.91 -18.41
C GLU A 100 1.87 27.45 -17.03
N MET A 101 1.26 26.94 -15.95
CA MET A 101 1.65 27.32 -14.58
C MET A 101 3.09 26.91 -14.26
N LEU A 102 3.52 25.74 -14.73
CA LEU A 102 4.88 25.25 -14.51
C LEU A 102 5.89 26.09 -15.31
N GLU A 103 5.57 26.46 -16.54
CA GLU A 103 6.38 27.41 -17.33
C GLU A 103 6.45 28.80 -16.69
N ALA A 104 5.33 29.32 -16.19
CA ALA A 104 5.27 30.60 -15.49
C ALA A 104 6.09 30.57 -14.18
N ALA A 105 6.03 29.47 -13.43
CA ALA A 105 6.80 29.28 -12.20
C ALA A 105 8.31 29.24 -12.48
N LYS A 106 8.74 28.55 -13.55
CA LYS A 106 10.14 28.56 -14.01
C LYS A 106 10.61 29.95 -14.40
N LYS A 107 9.78 30.71 -15.13
CA LYS A 107 10.08 32.11 -15.49
C LYS A 107 10.21 33.02 -14.27
N ARG A 108 9.50 32.71 -13.17
CA ARG A 108 9.55 33.45 -11.89
C ARG A 108 10.70 32.98 -10.97
N GLY A 109 11.40 31.89 -11.30
CA GLY A 109 12.45 31.33 -10.44
C GLY A 109 11.95 30.74 -9.13
N THR A 110 10.64 30.52 -8.98
CA THR A 110 10.04 29.93 -7.78
C THR A 110 10.11 28.39 -7.79
N ARG A 111 10.54 27.79 -8.90
CA ARG A 111 10.64 26.36 -9.12
C ARG A 111 11.67 26.04 -10.19
#